data_AF-A0A1W1HFL6-F1
#
_entry.id   AF-A0A1W1HFL6-F1
#
_cell.length_a   1.000
_cell.length_b   1.000
_cell.length_c   1.000
_cell.angle_alpha   90.00
_cell.angle_beta   90.00
_cell.angle_gamma   90.00
#
_symmetry.space_group_name_H-M   'P 1'
#
loop_
_entity.id
_entity.type
_entity.pdbx_description
1 polymer ?
#
loop_
_entity_poly.entity_id
_entity_poly.type
_entity_poly.pdbx_seq_one_letter_code
_entity_poly.pdbx_strand_id
1 'polypeptide(L)'
;METAHVLKNTQIMDTLDGILPSVRQLTPVDKLKLIRILAEDLDKNKYMFPFEPDKIYDLPTPYNTFGAAEILIEKLKQPDTEV
;
A
#
# COMPACT_ATOMS: atom_id res chain seq x y z
N MET A 1 8.38 -50.59 3.11
CA MET A 1 8.10 -49.90 1.82
C MET A 1 7.18 -48.74 2.12
N GLU A 2 7.77 -47.55 2.05
CA GLU A 2 7.20 -46.20 2.00
C GLU A 2 5.66 -46.09 2.01
N THR A 3 5.08 -45.69 3.15
CA THR A 3 3.77 -45.03 3.14
C THR A 3 4.03 -43.56 2.85
N ALA A 4 3.72 -43.16 1.61
CA ALA A 4 3.90 -41.82 1.08
C ALA A 4 3.37 -40.75 2.05
N HIS A 5 4.28 -40.03 2.69
CA HIS A 5 4.05 -38.65 3.09
C HIS A 5 3.87 -37.86 1.78
N VAL A 6 2.64 -37.84 1.27
CA VAL A 6 2.22 -36.85 0.30
C VAL A 6 2.34 -35.52 1.01
N LEU A 7 3.49 -34.87 0.80
CA LEU A 7 3.69 -33.47 1.07
C LEU A 7 2.47 -32.78 0.44
N LYS A 8 1.59 -32.29 1.32
CA LYS A 8 0.55 -31.36 0.93
C LYS A 8 1.31 -30.17 0.37
N ASN A 9 1.50 -30.19 -0.94
CA ASN A 9 1.81 -29.04 -1.75
C ASN A 9 0.57 -28.15 -1.62
N THR A 10 0.44 -27.50 -0.46
CA THR A 10 -0.47 -26.40 -0.27
C THR A 10 0.12 -25.30 -1.12
N GLN A 11 -0.32 -25.29 -2.38
CA GLN A 11 -0.54 -24.04 -3.08
C GLN A 11 -1.38 -23.20 -2.11
N ILE A 12 -0.72 -22.42 -1.27
CA ILE A 12 -1.37 -21.39 -0.49
C ILE A 12 -1.86 -20.46 -1.58
N MET A 13 -3.13 -20.62 -1.92
CA MET A 13 -3.84 -19.81 -2.89
C MET A 13 -3.50 -18.35 -2.58
N ASP A 14 -2.76 -17.72 -3.50
CA ASP A 14 -2.44 -16.29 -3.58
C ASP A 14 -3.74 -15.47 -3.68
N THR A 15 -4.57 -15.57 -2.66
CA THR A 15 -5.89 -14.99 -2.55
C THR A 15 -5.87 -14.02 -1.39
N LEU A 16 -6.55 -12.90 -1.55
CA LEU A 16 -6.61 -11.84 -0.56
C LEU A 16 -7.04 -12.38 0.82
N ASP A 17 -7.96 -13.35 0.82
CA ASP A 17 -8.47 -14.03 2.02
C ASP A 17 -7.39 -14.86 2.74
N GLY A 18 -6.42 -15.43 2.01
CA GLY A 18 -5.33 -16.20 2.58
C GLY A 18 -4.29 -15.34 3.31
N ILE A 19 -4.05 -14.12 2.83
CA ILE A 19 -3.04 -13.21 3.40
C ILE A 19 -3.60 -12.26 4.47
N LEU A 20 -4.92 -12.00 4.44
CA LEU A 20 -5.56 -11.02 5.31
C LEU A 20 -5.32 -11.27 6.81
N PRO A 21 -5.41 -12.51 7.33
CA PRO A 21 -5.17 -12.79 8.75
C PRO A 21 -3.76 -12.39 9.19
N SER A 22 -2.75 -12.65 8.35
CA SER A 22 -1.35 -12.31 8.63
C SER A 22 -1.12 -10.80 8.60
N VAL A 23 -1.71 -10.10 7.62
CA VAL A 23 -1.64 -8.63 7.52
C VAL A 23 -2.28 -7.96 8.74
N ARG A 24 -3.37 -8.53 9.29
CA ARG A 24 -4.02 -7.99 10.50
C ARG A 24 -3.15 -8.06 11.74
N GLN A 25 -2.26 -9.06 11.83
CA GLN A 25 -1.34 -9.26 12.96
C GLN A 25 -0.12 -8.33 12.93
N LEU A 26 0.14 -7.65 11.82
CA LEU A 26 1.24 -6.70 11.71
C LEU A 26 1.09 -5.53 12.69
N THR A 27 2.23 -5.03 13.15
CA THR A 27 2.31 -3.79 13.93
C THR A 27 1.78 -2.61 13.09
N PRO A 28 1.32 -1.52 13.72
CA PRO A 28 0.89 -0.32 12.97
C PRO A 28 1.97 0.19 12.00
N VAL A 29 3.24 0.17 12.41
CA VAL A 29 4.38 0.59 11.58
C VAL A 29 4.56 -0.32 10.37
N ASP A 30 4.46 -1.64 10.55
CA ASP A 30 4.65 -2.58 9.45
C ASP A 30 3.44 -2.59 8.49
N LYS A 31 2.24 -2.28 8.97
CA LYS A 31 1.07 -2.02 8.11
C LYS A 31 1.30 -0.82 7.19
N LEU A 32 1.86 0.27 7.74
CA LEU A 32 2.20 1.45 6.93
C LEU A 32 3.26 1.14 5.87
N LYS A 33 4.29 0.36 6.22
CA LYS A 33 5.30 -0.09 5.25
C LYS A 33 4.69 -0.96 4.15
N LEU A 34 3.82 -1.89 4.51
CA LEU A 34 3.14 -2.75 3.54
C LEU A 34 2.27 -1.94 2.58
N ILE A 35 1.47 -0.99 3.09
CA ILE A 35 0.66 -0.08 2.27
C ILE A 35 1.55 0.68 1.27
N ARG A 36 2.70 1.18 1.73
CA ARG A 36 3.65 1.88 0.87
C ARG A 36 4.20 0.99 -0.25
N ILE A 37 4.65 -0.23 0.07
CA ILE A 37 5.16 -1.18 -0.93
C ILE A 37 4.09 -1.48 -1.98
N LEU A 38 2.85 -1.73 -1.55
CA LEU A 38 1.73 -2.01 -2.45
C LEU A 38 1.38 -0.81 -3.33
N ALA A 39 1.40 0.41 -2.77
CA ALA A 39 1.17 1.63 -3.55
C ALA A 39 2.27 1.84 -4.60
N GLU A 40 3.54 1.65 -4.24
CA GLU A 40 4.67 1.75 -5.16
C GLU A 40 4.60 0.70 -6.27
N ASP A 41 4.14 -0.52 -5.96
CA ASP A 41 3.95 -1.58 -6.96
C ASP A 41 2.80 -1.28 -7.92
N LEU A 42 1.69 -0.73 -7.42
CA LEU A 42 0.57 -0.27 -8.24
C LEU A 42 0.97 0.87 -9.19
N ASP A 43 1.82 1.79 -8.73
CA ASP A 43 2.31 2.89 -9.57
C ASP A 43 3.28 2.42 -10.65
N LYS A 44 4.07 1.37 -10.41
CA LYS A 44 4.98 0.77 -11.42
C LYS A 44 4.23 0.14 -12.59
N ASN A 45 3.00 -0.32 -12.39
CA ASN A 45 2.18 -0.97 -13.41
C ASN A 45 1.43 0.01 -14.34
N LYS A 46 1.70 1.32 -14.24
CA LYS A 46 1.20 2.27 -15.23
C LYS A 46 2.08 2.20 -16.45
N TYR A 47 1.53 1.68 -17.55
CA TYR A 47 2.02 2.06 -18.88
C TYR A 47 1.95 3.58 -18.99
N MET A 48 3.09 4.24 -18.73
CA MET A 48 3.21 5.67 -18.93
C MET A 48 3.29 5.89 -20.45
N PHE A 49 2.14 5.91 -21.09
CA PHE A 49 2.04 6.40 -22.45
C PHE A 49 2.34 7.90 -22.45
N PRO A 50 3.03 8.42 -23.46
CA PRO A 50 3.15 9.86 -23.61
C PRO A 50 1.75 10.48 -23.65
N PHE A 51 1.59 11.64 -23.01
CA PHE A 51 0.36 12.42 -23.13
C PHE A 51 0.05 12.66 -24.61
N GLU A 52 -1.17 12.36 -25.02
CA GLU A 52 -1.60 12.59 -26.40
C GLU A 52 -1.66 14.11 -26.64
N PRO A 53 -1.19 14.60 -27.80
CA PRO A 53 -1.38 15.99 -28.20
C PRO A 53 -2.87 16.37 -28.16
N ASP A 54 -3.16 17.62 -27.80
CA ASP A 54 -4.51 18.19 -27.78
C ASP A 54 -5.52 17.50 -26.83
N LYS A 55 -5.07 16.63 -25.91
CA LYS A 55 -5.90 16.12 -24.81
C LYS A 55 -5.75 16.94 -23.54
N ILE A 56 -6.88 17.20 -22.90
CA ILE A 56 -6.96 17.74 -21.54
C ILE A 56 -6.97 16.56 -20.58
N TYR A 57 -5.96 16.49 -19.72
CA TYR A 57 -5.86 15.50 -18.66
C TYR A 57 -6.13 16.18 -17.33
N ASP A 58 -7.16 15.73 -16.62
CA ASP A 58 -7.41 16.13 -15.24
C ASP A 58 -6.39 15.43 -14.35
N LEU A 59 -5.23 16.07 -14.18
CA LEU A 59 -4.23 15.58 -13.25
C LEU A 59 -4.71 15.93 -11.83
N PRO A 60 -4.95 14.94 -10.95
CA PRO A 60 -5.17 15.22 -9.53
C PRO A 60 -3.86 15.79 -8.99
N THR A 61 -3.71 17.10 -9.07
CA THR A 61 -2.59 17.79 -8.46
C THR A 61 -2.92 17.98 -6.99
N PRO A 62 -1.92 17.88 -6.09
CA PRO A 62 -2.14 18.20 -4.67
C PRO A 62 -2.40 19.71 -4.45
N TYR A 63 -2.51 20.51 -5.50
CA TYR A 63 -3.04 21.86 -5.42
C TYR A 63 -4.52 21.77 -5.04
N ASN A 64 -4.87 22.39 -3.91
CA ASN A 64 -6.14 22.30 -3.20
C ASN A 64 -6.30 21.19 -2.14
N THR A 65 -5.27 20.39 -1.87
CA THR A 65 -5.22 19.57 -0.63
C THR A 65 -4.81 20.38 0.61
N PHE A 66 -5.31 21.63 0.73
CA PHE A 66 -4.98 22.53 1.83
C PHE A 66 -5.30 21.92 3.20
N GLY A 67 -6.42 21.20 3.32
CA GLY A 67 -6.81 20.55 4.57
C GLY A 67 -5.83 19.46 5.00
N ALA A 68 -5.24 18.71 4.06
CA ALA A 68 -4.24 17.69 4.41
C ALA A 68 -2.93 18.31 4.89
N ALA A 69 -2.52 19.44 4.28
CA ALA A 69 -1.34 20.19 4.70
C ALA A 69 -1.54 20.86 6.07
N GLU A 70 -2.72 21.42 6.32
CA GLU A 70 -3.09 22.02 7.61
C GLU A 70 -3.08 20.97 8.73
N ILE A 71 -3.74 19.82 8.52
CA ILE A 71 -3.75 18.70 9.48
C ILE A 71 -2.34 18.20 9.77
N LEU A 72 -1.48 18.10 8.74
CA LEU A 72 -0.10 17.67 8.91
C LEU A 72 0.71 18.67 9.73
N ILE A 73 0.57 19.98 9.45
CA ILE A 73 1.25 21.05 10.20
C ILE A 73 0.78 21.09 11.65
N GLU A 74 -0.52 20.94 11.92
CA GLU A 74 -1.04 20.85 13.29
C GLU A 74 -0.44 19.68 14.05
N LYS A 75 -0.32 18.51 13.41
CA LYS A 75 0.26 17.31 14.02
C LYS A 75 1.75 17.45 14.28
N LEU A 76 2.50 18.08 13.37
CA LEU A 76 3.94 18.31 13.53
C LEU A 76 4.27 19.44 14.52
N LYS A 77 3.30 20.32 14.83
CA LYS A 77 3.42 21.34 15.88
C LYS A 77 3.20 20.79 17.29
N GLN A 78 2.68 19.56 17.42
CA GLN A 78 2.61 18.91 18.72
C GLN A 78 4.04 18.49 19.09
N PRO A 79 4.62 19.00 20.19
CA PRO A 79 5.91 18.49 20.64
C PRO A 79 5.74 16.99 20.91
N ASP A 80 6.76 16.20 20.55
CA ASP A 80 6.82 14.77 20.86
C ASP A 80 6.48 14.60 22.34
N THR A 81 5.23 14.22 22.61
CA THR A 81 4.80 13.93 23.97
C THR A 81 5.30 12.52 24.20
N GLU A 82 6.56 12.44 24.65
CA GLU A 82 7.11 11.25 25.28
C GLU A 82 6.17 10.82 26.40
N VAL A 83 5.52 9.67 26.22
CA VAL A 83 4.95 8.85 27.29
C VAL A 83 5.28 7.40 27.00
#